data_AF-A0A2I0EN34-F1
#
_entry.id   AF-A0A2I0EN34-F1
#
_cell.length_a   1.000
_cell.length_b   1.000
_cell.length_c   1.000
_cell.angle_alpha   90.00
_cell.angle_beta   90.00
_cell.angle_gamma   90.00
#
_symmetry.space_group_name_H-M   'P 1'
#
loop_
_entity.id
_entity.type
_entity.pdbx_description
1 polymer ?
#
loop_
_entity_poly.entity_id
_entity_poly.type
_entity_poly.pdbx_seq_one_letter_code
_entity_poly.pdbx_strand_id
1 'polypeptide(L)'
;MKNKTLRSTQKLLVLSSENLTIHPDARTAFMVWQQHRLPLRRPQLAGLDDYYRPALRLCMLDRDSYQFFNNFARIDEVMRFEDSWRQPCLIALESRHDIKRLAWCEVLSLSRFAGVNHPALFQAIYQNASKQLICELMGVPRLTVSNYCHFAGISQSSYEYQQCKVACDETLLGLPKNMNWMNGRHG
;
A
#
# COMPACT_ATOMS: atom_id res chain seq x y z
N MET A 1 -14.60 -23.85 -25.98
CA MET A 1 -14.00 -23.49 -24.67
C MET A 1 -15.13 -23.08 -23.74
N LYS A 2 -15.38 -23.84 -22.67
CA LYS A 2 -16.53 -23.62 -21.79
C LYS A 2 -16.28 -22.35 -20.95
N ASN A 3 -17.15 -21.35 -21.11
CA ASN A 3 -17.30 -20.24 -20.17
C ASN A 3 -17.66 -20.83 -18.80
N LYS A 4 -16.63 -21.07 -17.96
CA LYS A 4 -16.85 -21.28 -16.54
C LYS A 4 -17.36 -19.94 -16.01
N THR A 5 -18.64 -19.89 -15.70
CA THR A 5 -19.27 -18.80 -14.95
C THR A 5 -18.44 -18.56 -13.68
N LEU A 6 -17.72 -17.44 -13.70
CA LEU A 6 -16.80 -16.97 -12.66
C LEU A 6 -17.60 -16.59 -11.42
N ARG A 7 -17.79 -17.53 -10.48
CA ARG A 7 -18.41 -17.23 -9.19
C ARG A 7 -17.31 -16.88 -8.18
N SER A 8 -17.34 -15.65 -7.68
CA SER A 8 -16.65 -15.31 -6.45
C SER A 8 -17.17 -16.22 -5.34
N THR A 9 -16.25 -16.71 -4.51
CA THR A 9 -16.61 -17.64 -3.43
C THR A 9 -16.30 -16.98 -2.10
N GLN A 10 -17.25 -17.00 -1.18
CA GLN A 10 -17.02 -16.57 0.20
C GLN A 10 -16.54 -17.77 1.03
N LYS A 11 -15.47 -17.59 1.79
CA LYS A 11 -14.91 -18.61 2.70
C LYS A 11 -14.51 -17.97 4.02
N LEU A 12 -14.63 -18.71 5.11
CA LEU A 12 -14.00 -18.36 6.38
C LEU A 12 -12.66 -19.09 6.47
N LEU A 13 -11.57 -18.33 6.49
CA LEU A 13 -10.20 -18.87 6.43
C LEU A 13 -9.40 -18.41 7.64
N VAL A 14 -8.58 -19.30 8.19
CA VAL A 14 -7.50 -18.91 9.11
C VAL A 14 -6.29 -18.56 8.24
N LEU A 15 -5.79 -17.33 8.37
CA LEU A 15 -4.71 -16.81 7.54
C LEU A 15 -3.40 -16.80 8.32
N SER A 16 -2.34 -17.28 7.70
CA SER A 16 -0.99 -17.33 8.27
C SER A 16 0.05 -16.98 7.21
N SER A 17 1.29 -16.79 7.64
CA SER A 17 2.40 -16.53 6.70
C SER A 17 2.70 -17.69 5.76
N GLU A 18 2.18 -18.89 6.06
CA GLU A 18 2.38 -20.09 5.23
C GLU A 18 1.38 -20.16 4.07
N ASN A 19 0.17 -19.65 4.27
CA ASN A 19 -0.93 -19.78 3.32
C ASN A 19 -1.35 -18.47 2.65
N LEU A 20 -0.77 -17.34 3.06
CA LEU A 20 -1.08 -16.03 2.51
C LEU A 20 0.18 -15.32 1.98
N THR A 21 0.15 -14.98 0.70
CA THR A 21 1.23 -14.22 0.04
C THR A 21 0.69 -12.98 -0.66
N ILE A 22 1.56 -12.08 -1.09
CA ILE A 22 1.16 -10.93 -1.89
C ILE A 22 1.08 -11.30 -3.38
N HIS A 23 0.03 -10.83 -4.06
CA HIS A 23 -0.08 -10.96 -5.51
C HIS A 23 1.06 -10.19 -6.21
N PRO A 24 1.75 -10.77 -7.22
CA PRO A 24 2.92 -10.15 -7.85
C PRO A 24 2.65 -8.75 -8.43
N ASP A 25 1.48 -8.55 -9.04
CA ASP A 25 1.10 -7.24 -9.59
C ASP A 25 0.78 -6.17 -8.53
N ALA A 26 0.55 -6.56 -7.26
CA ALA A 26 0.32 -5.64 -6.15
C ALA A 26 1.59 -5.37 -5.30
N ARG A 27 2.66 -6.16 -5.51
CA ARG A 27 3.87 -6.15 -4.68
C ARG A 27 4.51 -4.78 -4.55
N THR A 28 4.70 -4.08 -5.67
CA THR A 28 5.32 -2.75 -5.66
C THR A 28 4.50 -1.74 -4.88
N ALA A 29 3.19 -1.71 -5.09
CA ALA A 29 2.29 -0.82 -4.36
C ALA A 29 2.31 -1.12 -2.85
N PHE A 30 2.33 -2.39 -2.45
CA PHE A 30 2.43 -2.77 -1.04
C PHE A 30 3.74 -2.34 -0.40
N MET A 31 4.87 -2.45 -1.09
CA MET A 31 6.17 -1.96 -0.56
C MET A 31 6.14 -0.45 -0.32
N VAL A 32 5.63 0.33 -1.29
CA VAL A 32 5.46 1.78 -1.13
C VAL A 32 4.49 2.07 0.03
N TRP A 33 3.37 1.34 0.10
CA TRP A 33 2.42 1.49 1.18
C TRP A 33 3.04 1.21 2.55
N GLN A 34 3.84 0.14 2.70
CA GLN A 34 4.52 -0.19 3.96
C GLN A 34 5.54 0.87 4.39
N GLN A 35 6.24 1.49 3.44
CA GLN A 35 7.24 2.54 3.73
C GLN A 35 6.61 3.86 4.18
N HIS A 36 5.42 4.18 3.67
CA HIS A 36 4.78 5.48 3.88
C HIS A 36 3.55 5.44 4.78
N ARG A 37 3.10 4.25 5.22
CA ARG A 37 1.99 4.14 6.16
C ARG A 37 2.37 4.76 7.50
N LEU A 38 1.40 5.42 8.12
CA LEU A 38 1.52 5.86 9.49
C LEU A 38 1.21 4.69 10.44
N PRO A 39 1.85 4.63 11.61
CA PRO A 39 1.48 3.69 12.67
C PRO A 39 0.15 4.12 13.30
N LEU A 40 -0.95 3.90 12.58
CA LEU A 40 -2.29 4.21 13.05
C LEU A 40 -2.75 3.11 14.00
N ARG A 41 -3.12 3.49 15.23
CA ARG A 41 -3.86 2.58 16.11
C ARG A 41 -5.26 2.43 15.55
N ARG A 42 -5.57 1.22 15.11
CA ARG A 42 -6.90 0.85 14.63
C ARG A 42 -7.63 0.05 15.71
N PRO A 43 -8.97 0.13 15.76
CA PRO A 43 -9.73 -0.68 16.69
C PRO A 43 -9.41 -2.16 16.44
N GLN A 44 -9.03 -2.88 17.51
CA GLN A 44 -8.84 -4.31 17.43
C GLN A 44 -10.18 -4.96 17.14
N LEU A 45 -10.26 -5.75 16.07
CA LEU A 45 -11.47 -6.47 15.69
C LEU A 45 -11.49 -7.90 16.27
N ALA A 46 -10.45 -8.27 17.02
CA ALA A 46 -10.40 -9.50 17.80
C ALA A 46 -11.57 -9.52 18.79
N GLY A 47 -12.40 -10.56 18.70
CA GLY A 47 -13.59 -10.73 19.56
C GLY A 47 -14.92 -10.25 18.97
N LEU A 48 -14.93 -9.52 17.86
CA LEU A 48 -16.18 -9.29 17.10
C LEU A 48 -16.68 -10.59 16.47
N ASP A 49 -17.99 -10.76 16.36
CA ASP A 49 -18.57 -11.88 15.59
C ASP A 49 -18.03 -11.85 14.14
N ASP A 50 -17.82 -13.04 13.56
CA ASP A 50 -17.35 -13.22 12.18
C ASP A 50 -18.22 -12.45 11.18
N TYR A 51 -19.52 -12.25 11.47
CA TYR A 51 -20.44 -11.50 10.61
C TYR A 51 -20.11 -9.99 10.50
N TYR A 52 -19.50 -9.40 11.53
CA TYR A 52 -19.18 -7.97 11.54
C TYR A 52 -17.76 -7.66 11.06
N ARG A 53 -16.94 -8.69 10.79
CA ARG A 53 -15.58 -8.48 10.28
C ARG A 53 -15.61 -8.12 8.78
N PRO A 54 -14.88 -7.07 8.35
CA PRO A 54 -14.77 -6.74 6.94
C PRO A 54 -14.14 -7.88 6.15
N ALA A 55 -14.77 -8.28 5.04
CA ALA A 55 -14.26 -9.37 4.22
C ALA A 55 -12.95 -9.00 3.51
N LEU A 56 -11.96 -9.90 3.57
CA LEU A 56 -10.70 -9.80 2.85
C LEU A 56 -10.86 -10.27 1.41
N ARG A 57 -10.41 -9.48 0.44
CA ARG A 57 -10.43 -9.91 -0.97
C ARG A 57 -9.12 -10.60 -1.31
N LEU A 58 -9.22 -11.84 -1.79
CA LEU A 58 -8.08 -12.70 -2.09
C LEU A 58 -8.24 -13.35 -3.47
N CYS A 59 -7.11 -13.68 -4.09
CA CYS A 59 -7.03 -14.59 -5.23
C CYS A 59 -6.59 -15.98 -4.73
N MET A 60 -7.07 -17.03 -5.38
CA MET A 60 -6.57 -18.39 -5.14
C MET A 60 -5.31 -18.60 -5.97
N LEU A 61 -4.21 -18.97 -5.33
CA LEU A 61 -2.98 -19.41 -6.00
C LEU A 61 -3.06 -20.92 -6.27
N ASP A 62 -3.27 -21.69 -5.20
CA ASP A 62 -3.42 -23.14 -5.20
C ASP A 62 -4.54 -23.57 -4.22
N ARG A 63 -4.71 -24.88 -3.98
CA ARG A 63 -5.83 -25.42 -3.17
C ARG A 63 -5.99 -24.73 -1.80
N ASP A 64 -4.89 -24.47 -1.11
CA ASP A 64 -4.87 -23.86 0.22
C ASP A 64 -3.96 -22.63 0.33
N SER A 65 -3.48 -22.11 -0.80
CA SER A 65 -2.61 -20.93 -0.85
C SER A 65 -3.33 -19.75 -1.50
N TYR A 66 -3.29 -18.60 -0.85
CA TYR A 66 -4.03 -17.41 -1.22
C TYR A 66 -3.11 -16.21 -1.44
N GLN A 67 -3.58 -15.27 -2.26
CA GLN A 67 -2.87 -14.03 -2.57
C GLN A 67 -3.74 -12.81 -2.27
N PHE A 68 -3.24 -11.88 -1.45
CA PHE A 68 -3.88 -10.59 -1.27
C PHE A 68 -3.31 -9.55 -2.23
N PHE A 69 -4.12 -8.54 -2.56
CA PHE A 69 -3.72 -7.47 -3.48
C PHE A 69 -4.25 -6.09 -3.10
N ASN A 70 -5.14 -5.99 -2.12
CA ASN A 70 -5.69 -4.75 -1.59
C ASN A 70 -5.87 -4.85 -0.07
N ASN A 71 -6.54 -3.87 0.54
CA ASN A 71 -6.82 -3.83 1.99
C ASN A 71 -5.57 -4.05 2.84
N PHE A 72 -4.42 -3.50 2.41
CA PHE A 72 -3.11 -3.81 2.98
C PHE A 72 -3.03 -3.62 4.49
N ALA A 73 -3.70 -2.58 4.97
CA ALA A 73 -3.75 -2.27 6.39
C ALA A 73 -4.49 -3.34 7.20
N ARG A 74 -5.60 -3.85 6.69
CA ARG A 74 -6.35 -4.93 7.36
C ARG A 74 -5.59 -6.24 7.32
N ILE A 75 -4.91 -6.54 6.20
CA ILE A 75 -4.03 -7.70 6.11
C ILE A 75 -2.89 -7.59 7.14
N ASP A 76 -2.24 -6.42 7.24
CA ASP A 76 -1.19 -6.20 8.24
C ASP A 76 -1.69 -6.39 9.68
N GLU A 77 -2.91 -5.94 10.01
CA GLU A 77 -3.52 -6.20 11.32
C GLU A 77 -3.76 -7.69 11.56
N VAL A 78 -4.40 -8.37 10.61
CA VAL A 78 -4.73 -9.81 10.74
C VAL A 78 -3.46 -10.61 10.98
N MET A 79 -2.42 -10.35 10.19
CA MET A 79 -1.15 -11.06 10.27
C MET A 79 -0.36 -10.76 11.54
N ARG A 80 -0.61 -9.63 12.22
CA ARG A 80 0.10 -9.24 13.45
C ARG A 80 -0.63 -9.63 14.72
N PHE A 81 -1.96 -9.62 14.70
CA PHE A 81 -2.78 -9.66 15.93
C PHE A 81 -3.90 -10.72 15.91
N GLU A 82 -4.22 -11.31 14.75
CA GLU A 82 -5.38 -12.19 14.59
C GLU A 82 -5.04 -13.49 13.82
N ASP A 83 -3.80 -13.97 13.95
CA ASP A 83 -3.26 -15.15 13.25
C ASP A 83 -4.06 -16.45 13.45
N SER A 84 -4.76 -16.56 14.57
CA SER A 84 -5.54 -17.74 14.96
C SER A 84 -7.05 -17.59 14.68
N TRP A 85 -7.47 -16.44 14.14
CA TRP A 85 -8.88 -16.11 13.96
C TRP A 85 -9.34 -16.36 12.53
N ARG A 86 -10.58 -16.85 12.39
CA ARG A 86 -11.22 -17.00 11.08
C ARG A 86 -11.56 -15.62 10.51
N GLN A 87 -11.09 -15.35 9.31
CA GLN A 87 -11.41 -14.13 8.58
C GLN A 87 -12.42 -14.44 7.48
N PRO A 88 -13.49 -13.63 7.32
CA PRO A 88 -14.32 -13.70 6.14
C PRO A 88 -13.50 -13.27 4.93
N CYS A 89 -13.45 -14.12 3.92
CA CYS A 89 -12.67 -13.91 2.70
C CYS A 89 -13.56 -14.03 1.47
N LEU A 90 -13.47 -13.06 0.58
CA LEU A 90 -14.02 -13.12 -0.77
C LEU A 90 -12.92 -13.56 -1.73
N ILE A 91 -12.99 -14.79 -2.20
CA ILE A 91 -12.10 -15.33 -3.22
C ILE A 91 -12.63 -14.90 -4.58
N ALA A 92 -11.91 -14.00 -5.24
CA ALA A 92 -12.28 -13.40 -6.52
C ALA A 92 -11.21 -13.68 -7.58
N LEU A 93 -11.65 -13.76 -8.83
CA LEU A 93 -10.79 -13.74 -10.01
C LEU A 93 -10.80 -12.32 -10.55
N GLU A 94 -9.79 -11.55 -10.18
CA GLU A 94 -9.61 -10.18 -10.62
C GLU A 94 -8.66 -10.12 -11.82
N SER A 95 -8.91 -9.19 -12.74
CA SER A 95 -7.96 -8.96 -13.82
C SER A 95 -6.65 -8.37 -13.28
N ARG A 96 -5.53 -8.60 -13.96
CA ARG A 96 -4.24 -7.98 -13.59
C ARG A 96 -4.32 -6.45 -13.57
N HIS A 97 -5.18 -5.87 -14.41
CA HIS A 97 -5.42 -4.44 -14.43
C HIS A 97 -6.12 -3.98 -13.15
N ASP A 98 -7.22 -4.63 -12.76
CA ASP A 98 -7.98 -4.30 -11.56
C ASP A 98 -7.18 -4.50 -10.28
N ILE A 99 -6.38 -5.57 -10.23
CA ILE A 99 -5.43 -5.81 -9.13
C ILE A 99 -4.50 -4.61 -8.94
N LYS A 100 -3.88 -4.11 -10.02
CA LYS A 100 -2.98 -2.95 -9.95
C LYS A 100 -3.73 -1.70 -9.51
N ARG A 101 -4.94 -1.47 -10.04
CA ARG A 101 -5.78 -0.32 -9.64
C ARG A 101 -6.04 -0.33 -8.15
N LEU A 102 -6.59 -1.44 -7.64
CA LEU A 102 -6.96 -1.58 -6.24
C LEU A 102 -5.74 -1.45 -5.32
N ALA A 103 -4.61 -2.06 -5.69
CA ALA A 103 -3.36 -1.95 -4.94
C ALA A 103 -2.85 -0.49 -4.86
N TRP A 104 -2.85 0.24 -5.98
CA TRP A 104 -2.41 1.63 -6.00
C TRP A 104 -3.43 2.59 -5.36
N CYS A 105 -4.71 2.26 -5.33
CA CYS A 105 -5.70 2.99 -4.52
C CYS A 105 -5.36 2.96 -3.03
N GLU A 106 -4.87 1.83 -2.49
CA GLU A 106 -4.42 1.75 -1.09
C GLU A 106 -3.26 2.73 -0.83
N VAL A 107 -2.30 2.83 -1.74
CA VAL A 107 -1.18 3.79 -1.64
C VAL A 107 -1.69 5.23 -1.68
N LEU A 108 -2.56 5.55 -2.65
CA LEU A 108 -3.12 6.89 -2.78
C LEU A 108 -3.96 7.29 -1.57
N SER A 109 -4.63 6.33 -0.93
CA SER A 109 -5.39 6.57 0.30
C SER A 109 -4.53 7.09 1.45
N LEU A 110 -3.22 6.79 1.45
CA LEU A 110 -2.29 7.30 2.46
C LEU A 110 -2.27 8.83 2.49
N SER A 111 -2.41 9.47 1.34
CA SER A 111 -2.41 10.94 1.23
C SER A 111 -3.51 11.63 2.04
N ARG A 112 -4.53 10.88 2.50
CA ARG A 112 -5.63 11.42 3.31
C ARG A 112 -5.32 11.47 4.81
N PHE A 113 -4.27 10.82 5.28
CA PHE A 113 -3.95 10.79 6.70
C PHE A 113 -3.10 12.00 7.11
N ALA A 114 -3.48 12.62 8.23
CA ALA A 114 -2.69 13.67 8.84
C ALA A 114 -1.31 13.12 9.29
N GLY A 115 -0.23 13.82 8.95
CA GLY A 115 1.14 13.45 9.31
C GLY A 115 1.91 12.67 8.25
N VAL A 116 1.30 12.39 7.09
CA VAL A 116 2.04 11.81 5.95
C VAL A 116 3.05 12.82 5.41
N ASN A 117 4.27 12.35 5.13
CA ASN A 117 5.27 13.09 4.36
C ASN A 117 4.87 13.05 2.88
N HIS A 118 4.18 14.09 2.43
CA HIS A 118 3.61 14.17 1.09
C HIS A 118 4.66 14.21 -0.02
N PRO A 119 5.78 14.95 0.10
CA PRO A 119 6.87 14.89 -0.86
C PRO A 119 7.45 13.50 -1.04
N ALA A 120 7.74 12.79 0.05
CA ALA A 120 8.31 11.46 -0.01
C ALA A 120 7.33 10.46 -0.64
N LEU A 121 6.04 10.52 -0.26
CA LEU A 121 5.00 9.67 -0.84
C LEU A 121 4.81 9.95 -2.34
N PHE A 122 4.73 11.22 -2.73
CA PHE A 122 4.59 11.60 -4.14
C PHE A 122 5.77 11.13 -4.99
N GLN A 123 7.00 11.30 -4.47
CA GLN A 123 8.20 10.82 -5.14
C GLN A 123 8.18 9.30 -5.33
N ALA A 124 7.79 8.53 -4.30
CA ALA A 124 7.68 7.09 -4.40
C ALA A 124 6.63 6.65 -5.43
N ILE A 125 5.47 7.30 -5.47
CA ILE A 125 4.44 7.06 -6.48
C ILE A 125 4.99 7.37 -7.88
N TYR A 126 5.62 8.53 -8.06
CA TYR A 126 6.14 8.99 -9.35
C TYR A 126 7.20 8.04 -9.94
N GLN A 127 8.02 7.42 -9.08
CA GLN A 127 9.09 6.51 -9.50
C GLN A 127 8.59 5.08 -9.76
N ASN A 128 7.62 4.60 -8.98
CA ASN A 128 7.28 3.17 -8.95
C ASN A 128 5.98 2.82 -9.68
N ALA A 129 5.10 3.79 -9.93
CA ALA A 129 3.80 3.55 -10.55
C ALA A 129 3.77 3.93 -12.03
N SER A 130 2.86 3.30 -12.78
CA SER A 130 2.54 3.79 -14.13
C SER A 130 1.85 5.15 -14.03
N LYS A 131 2.41 6.17 -14.71
CA LYS A 131 1.85 7.52 -14.74
C LYS A 131 0.42 7.54 -15.24
N GLN A 132 0.11 6.76 -16.28
CA GLN A 132 -1.25 6.64 -16.82
C GLN A 132 -2.23 6.11 -15.77
N LEU A 133 -1.84 5.03 -15.07
CA LEU A 133 -2.67 4.43 -14.02
C LEU A 133 -2.93 5.42 -12.88
N ILE A 134 -1.90 6.09 -12.38
CA ILE A 134 -2.05 7.04 -11.26
C ILE A 134 -2.87 8.26 -11.66
N CYS A 135 -2.62 8.81 -12.85
CA CYS A 135 -3.44 9.91 -13.38
C CYS A 135 -4.92 9.52 -13.42
N GLU A 136 -5.21 8.31 -13.90
CA GLU A 136 -6.58 7.80 -13.96
C GLU A 136 -7.20 7.64 -12.56
N LEU A 137 -6.48 7.04 -11.61
CA LEU A 137 -6.97 6.84 -10.23
C LEU A 137 -7.18 8.16 -9.48
N MET A 138 -6.35 9.17 -9.77
CA MET A 138 -6.49 10.51 -9.20
C MET A 138 -7.53 11.38 -9.93
N GLY A 139 -7.98 10.97 -11.12
CA GLY A 139 -8.87 11.77 -11.97
C GLY A 139 -8.20 13.01 -12.56
N VAL A 140 -6.89 12.96 -12.82
CA VAL A 140 -6.10 14.11 -13.30
C VAL A 140 -5.43 13.82 -14.65
N PRO A 141 -5.25 14.83 -15.52
CA PRO A 141 -4.68 14.61 -16.85
C PRO A 141 -3.18 14.33 -16.83
N ARG A 142 -2.46 14.87 -15.84
CA ARG A 142 -1.00 14.77 -15.73
C ARG A 142 -0.57 14.67 -14.27
N LEU A 143 0.47 13.89 -14.00
CA LEU A 143 1.03 13.72 -12.67
C LEU A 143 1.99 14.88 -12.35
N THR A 144 1.45 15.94 -11.74
CA THR A 144 2.21 17.12 -11.29
C THR A 144 2.02 17.31 -9.78
N VAL A 145 2.92 18.06 -9.13
CA VAL A 145 2.82 18.37 -7.70
C VAL A 145 1.51 19.10 -7.40
N SER A 146 1.12 20.08 -8.24
CA SER A 146 -0.13 20.82 -8.07
C SER A 146 -1.36 19.91 -8.12
N ASN A 147 -1.44 19.01 -9.11
CA ASN A 147 -2.54 18.04 -9.21
C ASN A 147 -2.55 17.06 -8.04
N TYR A 148 -1.39 16.64 -7.56
CA TYR A 148 -1.28 15.81 -6.36
C TYR A 148 -1.72 16.53 -5.09
N CYS A 149 -1.31 17.78 -4.89
CA CYS A 149 -1.74 18.57 -3.74
C CYS A 149 -3.26 18.76 -3.73
N HIS A 150 -3.85 19.04 -4.90
CA HIS A 150 -5.30 19.12 -5.06
C HIS A 150 -6.00 17.80 -4.71
N PHE A 151 -5.52 16.68 -5.24
CA PHE A 151 -6.05 15.34 -4.93
C PHE A 151 -5.94 14.99 -3.43
N ALA A 152 -4.80 15.32 -2.81
CA ALA A 152 -4.54 15.04 -1.40
C ALA A 152 -5.24 16.02 -0.45
N GLY A 153 -5.85 17.10 -0.96
CA GLY A 153 -6.52 18.12 -0.15
C GLY A 153 -5.55 18.98 0.68
N ILE A 154 -4.30 19.13 0.23
CA ILE A 154 -3.29 19.96 0.89
C ILE A 154 -2.93 21.20 0.08
N SER A 155 -2.48 22.26 0.74
CA SER A 155 -1.90 23.41 0.07
C SER A 155 -0.51 23.09 -0.49
N GLN A 156 -0.17 23.71 -1.62
CA GLN A 156 1.16 23.58 -2.21
C GLN A 156 2.25 24.11 -1.27
N SER A 157 1.97 25.17 -0.51
CA SER A 157 2.90 25.69 0.49
C SER A 157 3.20 24.68 1.60
N SER A 158 2.20 23.88 2.03
CA SER A 158 2.43 22.79 3.00
C SER A 158 3.33 21.71 2.43
N TYR A 159 3.17 21.38 1.16
CA TYR A 159 4.02 20.41 0.46
C TYR A 159 5.48 20.91 0.40
N GLU A 160 5.67 22.15 -0.06
CA GLU A 160 6.98 22.79 -0.19
C GLU A 160 7.68 22.93 1.17
N TYR A 161 6.94 23.29 2.22
CA TYR A 161 7.47 23.34 3.58
C TYR A 161 8.01 21.98 4.05
N GLN A 162 7.27 20.89 3.83
CA GLN A 162 7.74 19.54 4.17
C GLN A 162 9.00 19.16 3.37
N GLN A 163 9.06 19.55 2.09
CA GLN A 163 10.22 19.30 1.24
C GLN A 163 11.47 20.06 1.73
N CYS A 164 11.32 21.34 2.07
CA CYS A 164 12.39 22.16 2.62
C CYS A 164 12.85 21.67 3.98
N LYS A 165 11.93 21.26 4.86
CA LYS A 165 12.27 20.71 6.19
C LYS A 165 13.20 19.49 6.06
N VAL A 166 12.89 18.57 5.15
CA VAL A 166 13.74 17.39 4.89
C VAL A 166 15.11 17.80 4.36
N ALA A 167 15.19 18.77 3.44
CA ALA A 167 16.47 19.27 2.93
C ALA A 167 17.30 19.98 4.00
N CYS A 168 16.66 20.72 4.91
CA CYS A 168 17.31 21.35 6.07
C CYS A 168 17.84 20.31 7.05
N ASP A 169 17.06 19.26 7.35
CA ASP A 169 17.51 18.16 8.22
C ASP A 169 18.69 17.41 7.58
N GLU A 170 18.68 17.16 6.27
CA GLU A 170 19.81 16.53 5.55
C GLU A 170 21.07 17.42 5.53
N THR A 171 20.91 18.74 5.40
CA THR A 171 22.04 19.69 5.40
C THR A 171 22.59 20.00 6.79
N LEU A 172 21.75 20.01 7.84
CA LEU A 172 22.17 20.17 9.23
C LEU A 172 22.80 18.89 9.82
N LEU A 173 22.38 17.70 9.38
CA LEU A 173 22.90 16.43 9.88
C LEU A 173 24.09 15.87 9.10
N GLY A 174 24.42 16.41 7.92
CA GLY A 174 25.72 16.21 7.25
C GLY A 174 26.18 14.76 7.02
N LEU A 175 25.28 13.77 7.10
CA LEU A 175 25.61 12.36 6.91
C LEU A 175 25.27 11.94 5.48
N PRO A 176 26.24 11.86 4.55
CA PRO A 176 25.99 11.25 3.26
C PRO A 176 25.53 9.80 3.48
N LYS A 177 24.41 9.41 2.85
CA LYS A 177 23.87 8.04 2.88
C LYS A 177 24.85 6.95 2.41
N ASN A 178 25.98 7.34 1.82
CA ASN A 178 26.99 6.43 1.29
C ASN A 178 28.27 6.58 2.13
N MET A 179 28.72 5.48 2.75
CA MET A 179 29.98 5.36 3.49
C MET A 179 31.22 5.43 2.56
N ASN A 180 31.25 6.39 1.64
CA ASN A 180 32.36 6.62 0.72
C ASN A 180 33.61 7.12 1.46
N TRP A 181 33.48 7.55 2.72
CA TRP A 181 34.57 7.97 3.60
C TRP A 181 35.33 6.79 4.24
N MET A 182 34.83 5.55 4.16
CA MET A 182 35.59 4.36 4.58
C MET A 182 36.57 3.84 3.51
N ASN A 183 36.58 4.42 2.31
CA ASN A 183 37.54 4.10 1.25
C ASN A 183 38.60 5.21 1.06
N GLY A 184 38.99 5.87 2.14
CA GLY A 184 40.21 6.66 2.19
C GLY A 184 41.40 5.79 2.60
N ARG A 185 42.10 5.20 1.63
CA ARG A 185 43.50 4.80 1.85
C ARG A 185 44.28 6.08 2.13
N HIS A 186 44.65 6.29 3.38
CA HIS A 186 45.76 7.16 3.74
C HIS A 186 47.03 6.30 3.77
N GLY A 187 47.99 6.62 2.89
CA GLY A 187 49.30 5.96 2.81
C GLY A 187 49.43 5.01 1.63
#